data_AF-A0A2K8M9Q5-F1
#
_entry.id   AF-A0A2K8M9Q5-F1
#
_cell.length_a   1.000
_cell.length_b   1.000
_cell.length_c   1.000
_cell.angle_alpha   90.00
_cell.angle_beta   90.00
_cell.angle_gamma   90.00
#
_symmetry.space_group_name_H-M   'P 1'
#
loop_
_entity.id
_entity.type
_entity.pdbx_description
1 polymer ?
#
loop_
_entity_poly.entity_id
_entity_poly.type
_entity_poly.pdbx_seq_one_letter_code
_entity_poly.pdbx_strand_id
1 'polypeptide(L)'
;MLPPPTEGTAAVAARVAAARALQAARYRAVSLRTNAEADGEVLAESATPDEAGRKLLAQAAEAMRLSARGYTRVLRVARTIADLAGGEGVARIHVAEALSYRRQAPRS
;
A
#
# COMPACT_ATOMS: atom_id res chain seq x y z
N MET A 1 -5.65 21.12 19.32
CA MET A 1 -5.94 19.74 19.78
C MET A 1 -6.38 18.93 18.57
N LEU A 2 -5.68 17.84 18.24
CA LEU A 2 -6.19 16.87 17.27
C LEU A 2 -7.38 16.14 17.91
N PRO A 3 -8.44 15.81 17.15
CA PRO A 3 -9.52 14.99 17.67
C PRO A 3 -8.95 13.65 18.17
N PRO A 4 -9.51 13.07 19.25
CA PRO A 4 -9.12 11.73 19.67
C PRO A 4 -9.32 10.78 18.48
N PRO A 5 -8.43 9.79 18.30
CA PRO A 5 -8.55 8.85 17.20
C PRO A 5 -9.92 8.20 17.28
N THR A 6 -10.65 8.23 16.16
CA THR A 6 -12.00 7.67 16.00
C THR A 6 -12.05 6.16 16.25
N GLU A 7 -10.89 5.51 16.33
CA GLU A 7 -10.69 4.09 16.57
C GLU A 7 -9.62 3.90 17.67
N GLY A 8 -9.90 3.05 18.66
CA GLY A 8 -8.97 2.76 19.75
C GLY A 8 -7.78 1.89 19.31
N THR A 9 -6.65 1.98 20.03
CA THR A 9 -5.41 1.24 19.73
C THR A 9 -5.62 -0.27 19.58
N ALA A 10 -6.54 -0.87 20.34
CA ALA A 10 -6.85 -2.30 20.24
C ALA A 10 -7.44 -2.68 18.88
N ALA A 11 -8.33 -1.85 18.32
CA ALA A 11 -8.94 -2.10 17.01
C ALA A 11 -7.92 -1.92 15.87
N VAL A 12 -7.05 -0.90 15.96
CA VAL A 12 -5.92 -0.73 15.05
C VAL A 12 -4.99 -1.94 15.10
N ALA A 13 -4.64 -2.42 16.30
CA ALA A 13 -3.77 -3.58 16.48
C ALA A 13 -4.36 -4.84 15.83
N ALA A 14 -5.66 -5.07 15.98
CA ALA A 14 -6.36 -6.20 15.35
C ALA A 14 -6.30 -6.14 13.82
N ARG A 15 -6.54 -4.96 13.22
CA ARG A 15 -6.43 -4.76 11.77
C ARG A 15 -5.02 -4.99 11.25
N VAL A 16 -4.01 -4.48 11.97
CA VAL A 16 -2.60 -4.70 11.62
C VAL A 16 -2.25 -6.19 11.69
N ALA A 17 -2.71 -6.91 12.71
CA ALA A 17 -2.49 -8.35 12.84
C ALA A 17 -3.12 -9.12 11.66
N ALA A 18 -4.35 -8.78 11.27
CA ALA A 18 -5.01 -9.38 10.10
C ALA A 18 -4.22 -9.14 8.80
N ALA A 19 -3.78 -7.89 8.57
CA ALA A 19 -2.95 -7.56 7.40
C ALA A 19 -1.61 -8.32 7.39
N ARG A 20 -0.99 -8.54 8.57
CA ARG A 20 0.23 -9.34 8.69
C ARG A 20 0.00 -10.82 8.40
N ALA A 21 -1.14 -11.38 8.81
CA ALA A 21 -1.51 -12.75 8.48
C ALA A 21 -1.65 -12.94 6.97
N LEU A 22 -2.29 -11.99 6.27
CA LEU A 22 -2.38 -11.99 4.80
C LEU A 22 -1.00 -11.96 4.13
N GLN A 23 -0.08 -11.12 4.62
CA GLN A 23 1.30 -11.05 4.11
C GLN A 23 2.05 -12.36 4.34
N ALA A 24 1.95 -12.94 5.53
CA ALA A 24 2.59 -14.21 5.85
C ALA A 24 2.09 -15.36 4.97
N ALA A 25 0.78 -15.42 4.71
CA ALA A 25 0.20 -16.41 3.81
C ALA A 25 0.70 -16.21 2.37
N ARG A 26 0.66 -14.97 1.87
CA ARG A 26 1.08 -14.61 0.50
C ARG A 26 2.55 -14.94 0.23
N TYR A 27 3.43 -14.67 1.20
CA TYR A 27 4.87 -14.76 1.00
C TYR A 27 5.49 -16.05 1.54
N ARG A 28 4.67 -17.02 1.97
CA ARG A 28 5.14 -18.30 2.54
C ARG A 28 6.17 -19.03 1.68
N ALA A 29 6.09 -18.90 0.36
CA ALA A 29 6.98 -19.58 -0.59
C ALA A 29 8.26 -18.81 -0.94
N VAL A 30 8.36 -17.52 -0.60
CA VAL A 30 9.42 -16.61 -1.09
C VAL A 30 10.26 -15.99 0.03
N SER A 31 10.17 -16.52 1.26
CA SER A 31 10.96 -16.07 2.43
C SER A 31 10.88 -14.57 2.75
N LEU A 32 9.81 -13.89 2.31
CA LEU A 32 9.56 -12.49 2.66
C LEU A 32 8.58 -12.41 3.83
N ARG A 33 8.75 -11.41 4.70
CA ARG A 33 7.86 -11.25 5.85
C ARG A 33 6.76 -10.24 5.58
N THR A 34 7.03 -9.24 4.74
CA THR A 34 6.16 -8.09 4.59
C THR A 34 6.11 -7.55 3.16
N ASN A 35 5.08 -6.76 2.85
CA ASN A 35 5.00 -6.04 1.57
C ASN A 35 6.17 -5.09 1.34
N ALA A 36 6.86 -4.66 2.40
CA ALA A 36 7.98 -3.73 2.29
C ALA A 36 9.22 -4.39 1.64
N GLU A 37 9.32 -5.72 1.70
CA GLU A 37 10.43 -6.51 1.16
C GLU A 37 10.15 -7.00 -0.27
N ALA A 38 8.89 -7.00 -0.72
CA ALA A 38 8.50 -7.50 -2.04
C ALA A 38 9.08 -6.63 -3.17
N ASP A 39 9.84 -7.21 -4.09
CA ASP A 39 10.42 -6.54 -5.25
C ASP A 39 10.25 -7.38 -6.53
N GLY A 40 10.60 -6.80 -7.68
CA GLY A 40 10.56 -7.48 -8.97
C GLY A 40 9.22 -8.17 -9.26
N GLU A 41 9.29 -9.45 -9.65
CA GLU A 41 8.12 -10.27 -9.98
C GLU A 41 7.19 -10.48 -8.76
N VAL A 42 7.75 -10.70 -7.56
CA VAL A 42 6.94 -10.88 -6.34
C VAL A 42 6.08 -9.65 -6.05
N LEU A 43 6.63 -8.45 -6.27
CA LEU A 43 5.85 -7.22 -6.13
C LEU A 43 4.79 -7.09 -7.24
N ALA A 44 5.14 -7.43 -8.48
CA ALA A 44 4.20 -7.39 -9.58
C ALA A 44 3.00 -8.31 -9.34
N GLU A 45 3.23 -9.56 -8.93
CA GLU A 45 2.16 -10.52 -8.65
C GLU A 45 1.27 -10.10 -7.47
N SER A 46 1.87 -9.54 -6.41
CA SER A 46 1.13 -9.21 -5.19
C SER A 46 0.42 -7.85 -5.23
N ALA A 47 1.01 -6.86 -5.89
CA ALA A 47 0.63 -5.45 -5.77
C ALA A 47 0.15 -4.81 -7.08
N THR A 48 0.06 -5.55 -8.19
CA THR A 48 -0.49 -5.00 -9.44
C THR A 48 -1.91 -4.47 -9.19
N PRO A 49 -2.15 -3.16 -9.45
CA PRO A 49 -3.48 -2.60 -9.28
C PRO A 49 -4.46 -3.09 -10.34
N ASP A 50 -5.75 -2.93 -10.06
CA ASP A 50 -6.79 -2.99 -11.09
C ASP A 50 -6.56 -1.95 -12.20
N GLU A 51 -7.34 -2.05 -13.29
CA GLU A 51 -7.16 -1.17 -14.46
C GLU A 51 -7.26 0.31 -14.09
N ALA A 52 -8.22 0.67 -13.23
CA ALA A 52 -8.42 2.04 -12.78
C ALA A 52 -7.24 2.55 -11.94
N GLY A 53 -6.63 1.68 -11.11
CA GLY A 53 -5.44 1.94 -10.32
C GLY A 53 -4.18 2.06 -11.16
N ARG A 54 -4.01 1.21 -12.19
CA ARG A 54 -2.89 1.29 -13.14
C ARG A 54 -2.92 2.62 -13.89
N LYS A 55 -4.09 3.02 -14.39
CA LYS A 55 -4.26 4.31 -15.08
C LYS A 55 -3.90 5.49 -14.17
N LEU A 56 -4.37 5.47 -12.91
CA LEU A 56 -4.02 6.51 -11.93
C LEU A 56 -2.51 6.54 -11.65
N LEU A 57 -1.90 5.37 -11.46
CA LEU A 57 -0.48 5.26 -11.15
C LEU A 57 0.39 5.77 -12.30
N ALA A 58 0.03 5.46 -13.55
CA ALA A 58 0.71 5.97 -14.74
C ALA A 58 0.61 7.51 -14.85
N GLN A 59 -0.58 8.07 -14.63
CA GLN A 59 -0.77 9.53 -14.60
C GLN A 59 0.07 10.20 -13.51
N ALA A 60 0.11 9.60 -12.32
CA ALA A 60 0.91 10.10 -11.21
C ALA A 60 2.42 9.95 -11.44
N ALA A 61 2.85 8.88 -12.13
CA ALA A 61 4.25 8.68 -12.50
C ALA A 61 4.77 9.83 -13.35
N GLU A 62 3.99 10.25 -14.35
CA GLU A 62 4.31 11.39 -15.20
C GLU A 62 4.23 12.72 -14.43
N ALA A 63 3.09 13.00 -13.79
CA ALA A 63 2.84 14.28 -13.13
C ALA A 63 3.77 14.56 -11.94
N MET A 64 4.14 13.52 -11.19
CA MET A 64 5.01 13.63 -10.01
C MET A 64 6.47 13.26 -10.31
N ARG A 65 6.82 12.96 -11.57
CA ARG A 65 8.14 12.47 -11.99
C ARG A 65 8.68 11.36 -11.08
N LEU A 66 7.88 10.30 -10.89
CA LEU A 66 8.26 9.20 -10.01
C LEU A 66 9.51 8.49 -10.55
N SER A 67 10.55 8.42 -9.72
CA SER A 67 11.63 7.47 -9.99
C SER A 67 11.14 6.03 -9.87
N ALA A 68 11.86 5.07 -10.43
CA ALA A 68 11.56 3.65 -10.29
C ALA A 68 11.37 3.24 -8.80
N ARG A 69 12.26 3.72 -7.91
CA ARG A 69 12.13 3.52 -6.46
C ARG A 69 10.86 4.14 -5.87
N GLY A 70 10.48 5.32 -6.36
CA GLY A 70 9.24 6.00 -5.96
C GLY A 70 8.00 5.20 -6.37
N TYR A 71 7.99 4.66 -7.59
CA TYR A 71 6.94 3.80 -8.12
C TYR A 71 6.81 2.50 -7.30
N THR A 72 7.93 1.79 -7.06
CA THR A 72 7.98 0.58 -6.21
C THR A 72 7.43 0.86 -4.82
N ARG A 73 7.79 2.00 -4.20
CA ARG A 73 7.28 2.38 -2.88
C ARG A 73 5.76 2.59 -2.90
N VAL A 74 5.21 3.19 -3.94
CA VAL A 74 3.75 3.38 -4.07
C VAL A 74 3.04 2.02 -4.12
N LEU A 75 3.54 1.07 -4.91
CA LEU A 75 2.96 -0.28 -4.99
C LEU A 75 2.97 -1.00 -3.64
N ARG A 76 4.11 -1.00 -2.93
CA ARG A 76 4.23 -1.63 -1.60
C ARG A 76 3.25 -1.02 -0.58
N VAL A 77 3.09 0.30 -0.61
CA VAL A 77 2.17 1.01 0.28
C VAL A 77 0.72 0.71 -0.12
N ALA A 78 0.38 0.76 -1.40
CA ALA A 78 -0.97 0.45 -1.89
C ALA A 78 -1.40 -0.99 -1.54
N ARG A 79 -0.51 -1.98 -1.67
CA ARG A 79 -0.76 -3.36 -1.21
C ARG A 79 -1.00 -3.44 0.28
N THR A 80 -0.27 -2.66 1.08
CA THR A 80 -0.45 -2.63 2.54
C THR A 80 -1.79 -2.00 2.93
N ILE A 81 -2.22 -0.95 2.24
CA ILE A 81 -3.54 -0.33 2.44
C ILE A 81 -4.65 -1.34 2.07
N ALA A 82 -4.49 -2.05 0.95
CA ALA A 82 -5.41 -3.12 0.57
C ALA A 82 -5.52 -4.22 1.63
N ASP A 83 -4.38 -4.68 2.18
CA ASP A 83 -4.36 -5.66 3.26
C ASP A 83 -5.05 -5.16 4.53
N LEU A 84 -4.88 -3.89 4.89
CA LEU A 84 -5.54 -3.27 6.04
C LEU A 84 -7.06 -3.10 5.84
N ALA A 85 -7.51 -3.02 4.60
CA ALA A 85 -8.94 -3.00 4.23
C ALA A 85 -9.54 -4.41 4.11
N GLY A 86 -8.74 -5.47 4.25
CA GLY A 86 -9.17 -6.86 4.01
C GLY A 86 -9.43 -7.18 2.53
N GLY A 87 -8.97 -6.34 1.60
CA GLY A 87 -9.19 -6.50 0.17
C GLY A 87 -8.23 -7.52 -0.47
N GLU A 88 -8.75 -8.34 -1.39
CA GLU A 88 -7.95 -9.32 -2.11
C GLU A 88 -6.95 -8.66 -3.08
N GLY A 89 -7.35 -7.56 -3.72
CA GLY A 89 -6.56 -6.85 -4.74
C GLY A 89 -6.27 -5.38 -4.43
N VAL A 90 -5.34 -4.80 -5.17
CA VAL A 90 -5.03 -3.37 -5.10
C VAL A 90 -5.99 -2.60 -6.02
N ALA A 91 -6.97 -1.91 -5.45
CA ALA A 91 -7.88 -1.04 -6.19
C ALA A 91 -7.34 0.39 -6.33
N ARG A 92 -7.94 1.16 -7.25
CA ARG A 92 -7.63 2.59 -7.44
C ARG A 92 -7.59 3.41 -6.14
N ILE A 93 -8.49 3.15 -5.19
CA ILE A 93 -8.54 3.89 -3.91
C ILE A 93 -7.26 3.68 -3.08
N HIS A 94 -6.72 2.46 -3.04
CA HIS A 94 -5.48 2.16 -2.33
C HIS A 94 -4.28 2.87 -2.97
N VAL A 95 -4.25 2.93 -4.31
CA VAL A 95 -3.22 3.68 -5.06
C VAL A 95 -3.32 5.17 -4.76
N ALA A 96 -4.54 5.73 -4.76
CA ALA A 96 -4.77 7.15 -4.48
C ALA A 96 -4.27 7.54 -3.09
N GLU A 97 -4.57 6.73 -2.08
CA GLU A 97 -4.10 6.95 -0.71
C GLU A 97 -2.58 6.79 -0.58
N ALA A 98 -1.99 5.78 -1.22
CA ALA A 98 -0.52 5.62 -1.25
C ALA A 98 0.19 6.84 -1.86
N LEU A 99 -0.39 7.43 -2.91
CA LEU A 99 0.12 8.63 -3.55
C LEU A 99 -0.06 9.87 -2.66
N SER A 100 -1.15 9.97 -1.88
CA SER A 100 -1.37 11.12 -0.99
C SER A 100 -0.30 11.19 0.10
N TYR A 101 0.19 10.06 0.61
CA TYR A 101 1.29 10.04 1.58
C TYR A 101 2.63 10.56 1.01
N ARG A 102 2.79 10.60 -0.31
CA ARG A 102 3.97 11.21 -0.93
C ARG A 102 3.87 12.72 -1.07
N ARG A 103 2.65 13.27 -1.11
CA ARG A 103 2.45 14.71 -1.04
C ARG A 103 2.79 15.09 0.39
N GLN A 104 3.97 15.70 0.60
CA GLN A 104 4.34 16.22 1.92
C GLN A 104 3.14 17.03 2.44
N ALA A 105 2.65 16.70 3.64
CA ALA A 105 1.78 17.60 4.36
C ALA A 105 2.50 18.96 4.44
N PRO A 106 1.80 20.11 4.33
CA PRO A 106 2.43 21.38 4.61
C PRO A 106 3.09 21.26 5.98
N ARG A 107 4.39 21.55 6.04
CA ARG A 107 5.10 21.61 7.31
C ARG A 107 4.50 22.81 8.05
N SER A 108 3.62 22.55 9.02
CA SER A 108 3.17 23.53 10.01
C SER A 108 4.31 23.91 10.92
#